data_AF-A0A8J7SU43-F1
#
_entry.id   AF-A0A8J7SU43-F1
#
_cell.length_a   1.000
_cell.length_b   1.000
_cell.length_c   1.000
_cell.angle_alpha   90.00
_cell.angle_beta   90.00
_cell.angle_gamma   90.00
#
_symmetry.space_group_name_H-M   'P 1'
#
loop_
_entity.id
_entity.type
_entity.pdbx_description
1 polymer ?
#
loop_
_entity_poly.entity_id
_entity_poly.type
_entity_poly.pdbx_seq_one_letter_code
_entity_poly.pdbx_strand_id
1 'polypeptide(L)'
;SDYLSTFQLLSYYERSNSSAFGMLHIQHDFNGFIWNKIPGLKALGFEFVTGYHLLYTPEKGEYMEFSLGLDRIGWDLFRFLRVDFVMGYEVGEPLRYGGVIGLTFNL
;
A
#
# COMPACT_ATOMS: atom_id res chain seq x y z
N SER A 1 2.91 -11.84 2.53
CA SER A 1 3.97 -10.86 2.83
C SER A 1 4.45 -10.10 1.58
N ASP A 2 4.48 -10.70 0.39
CA ASP A 2 5.07 -10.09 -0.82
C ASP A 2 4.27 -8.96 -1.49
N TYR A 3 2.96 -8.87 -1.25
CA TYR A 3 2.12 -7.84 -1.86
C TYR A 3 2.49 -6.42 -1.39
N LEU A 4 3.16 -6.28 -0.24
CA LEU A 4 3.35 -5.01 0.46
C LEU A 4 4.78 -4.46 0.37
N SER A 5 5.71 -5.29 -0.07
CA SER A 5 7.12 -4.96 -0.31
C SER A 5 7.40 -4.50 -1.75
N THR A 6 6.34 -4.29 -2.54
CA THR A 6 6.45 -3.91 -3.95
C THR A 6 5.71 -2.60 -4.20
N PHE A 7 6.23 -1.80 -5.12
CA PHE A 7 5.54 -0.61 -5.64
C PHE A 7 4.29 -1.04 -6.41
N GLN A 8 3.14 -0.43 -6.11
CA GLN A 8 1.87 -0.86 -6.67
C GLN A 8 1.55 -0.19 -8.00
N LEU A 9 2.08 1.01 -8.23
CA LEU A 9 1.82 1.80 -9.43
C LEU A 9 3.04 1.88 -10.35
N LEU A 10 4.24 1.69 -9.82
CA LEU A 10 5.47 1.66 -10.62
C LEU A 10 5.53 0.40 -11.49
N SER A 11 5.69 0.57 -12.80
CA SER A 11 5.89 -0.56 -13.70
C SER A 11 7.30 -1.15 -13.52
N TYR A 12 7.40 -2.47 -13.37
CA TYR A 12 8.66 -3.19 -13.11
C TYR A 12 9.77 -2.91 -14.15
N TYR A 13 9.40 -2.53 -15.37
CA TYR A 13 10.34 -2.22 -16.46
C TYR A 13 10.59 -0.73 -16.68
N GLU A 14 9.82 0.17 -16.04
CA GLU A 14 9.98 1.61 -16.23
C GLU A 14 11.28 2.14 -15.62
N ARG A 15 11.87 1.47 -14.64
CA ARG A 15 13.10 1.91 -13.96
C ARG A 15 14.22 0.87 -13.94
N SER A 16 14.33 0.06 -15.00
CA SER A 16 15.54 -0.72 -15.26
C SER A 16 16.74 0.24 -15.25
N ASN A 17 17.60 0.12 -14.23
CA ASN A 17 18.79 0.93 -14.08
C ASN A 17 19.98 0.00 -13.83
N SER A 18 21.11 0.24 -14.51
CA SER A 18 22.35 -0.52 -14.32
C SER A 18 23.16 -0.04 -13.11
N SER A 19 22.67 0.98 -12.41
CA SER A 19 23.36 1.67 -11.31
C SER A 19 22.74 1.32 -9.95
N ALA A 20 23.49 1.57 -8.87
CA ALA A 20 22.97 1.40 -7.50
C ALA A 20 21.69 2.22 -7.29
N PHE A 21 20.61 1.55 -6.87
CA PHE A 21 19.33 2.15 -6.56
C PHE A 21 18.97 1.88 -5.10
N GLY A 22 18.26 2.83 -4.48
CA GLY A 22 17.80 2.71 -3.09
C GLY A 22 16.30 2.56 -3.05
N MET A 23 15.81 1.56 -2.32
CA MET A 23 14.38 1.37 -2.06
C MET A 23 14.13 1.42 -0.56
N LEU A 24 13.07 2.13 -0.19
CA LEU A 24 12.57 2.20 1.17
C LEU A 24 11.07 1.88 1.15
N HIS A 25 10.67 0.92 1.99
CA HIS A 25 9.29 0.47 2.13
C HIS A 25 8.94 0.56 3.61
N ILE A 26 7.95 1.38 3.96
CA ILE A 26 7.43 1.52 5.31
C ILE A 26 5.95 1.20 5.27
N GLN A 27 5.50 0.35 6.19
CA GLN A 27 4.09 0.10 6.40
C GLN A 27 3.77 0.16 7.89
N HIS A 28 2.58 0.66 8.18
CA HIS A 28 2.03 0.70 9.52
C HIS A 28 0.62 0.09 9.53
N ASP A 29 0.49 -1.02 10.25
CA ASP A 29 -0.78 -1.71 10.47
C ASP A 29 -1.37 -1.23 11.79
N PHE A 30 -2.56 -0.63 11.73
CA PHE A 30 -3.19 -0.07 12.91
C PHE A 30 -3.86 -1.13 13.79
N ASN A 31 -3.89 -2.41 13.39
CA ASN A 31 -4.40 -3.53 14.19
C ASN A 31 -5.80 -3.28 14.79
N GLY A 32 -6.66 -2.58 14.04
CA GLY A 32 -8.01 -2.21 14.47
C GLY A 32 -8.08 -1.12 15.55
N PHE A 33 -6.98 -0.47 15.93
CA PHE A 33 -6.94 0.60 16.95
C PHE A 33 -7.89 1.76 16.65
N ILE A 34 -7.96 2.16 15.37
CA ILE A 34 -8.85 3.25 14.92
C ILE A 34 -10.32 2.80 15.00
N TRP A 35 -10.63 1.60 14.48
CA TRP A 35 -11.99 1.08 14.38
C TRP A 35 -12.58 0.66 15.73
N ASN A 36 -11.75 0.19 16.66
CA ASN A 36 -12.16 -0.20 18.02
C ASN A 36 -12.67 0.98 18.85
N LYS A 37 -12.34 2.23 18.47
CA LYS A 37 -12.84 3.45 19.12
C LYS A 37 -14.20 3.91 18.61
N ILE A 38 -14.65 3.44 17.44
CA ILE A 38 -15.94 3.83 16.86
C ILE A 38 -16.94 2.68 17.07
N PRO A 39 -17.89 2.79 18.01
CA PRO A 39 -18.74 1.66 18.42
C PRO A 39 -19.55 1.01 17.29
N GLY A 40 -19.93 1.77 16.25
CA GLY A 40 -20.65 1.22 15.08
C GLY A 40 -19.78 0.45 14.09
N LEU A 41 -18.48 0.72 14.04
CA LEU A 41 -17.55 0.13 13.06
C LEU A 41 -16.66 -0.95 13.69
N LYS A 42 -16.62 -1.01 15.03
CA LYS A 42 -16.03 -2.11 15.80
C LYS A 42 -16.59 -3.48 15.41
N ALA A 43 -17.88 -3.55 15.04
CA ALA A 43 -18.52 -4.81 14.62
C ALA A 43 -17.99 -5.32 13.27
N LEU A 44 -17.52 -4.43 12.39
CA LEU A 44 -16.97 -4.79 11.08
C LEU A 44 -15.56 -5.37 11.20
N GLY A 45 -14.79 -4.95 12.21
CA GLY A 45 -13.48 -5.50 12.51
C GLY A 45 -12.43 -5.26 11.43
N PHE A 46 -12.63 -4.23 10.60
CA PHE A 46 -11.68 -3.82 9.57
C PHE A 46 -10.35 -3.39 10.20
N GLU A 47 -9.29 -3.49 9.42
CA GLU A 47 -7.98 -2.98 9.77
C GLU A 47 -7.61 -1.87 8.81
N PHE A 48 -7.19 -0.74 9.37
CA PHE A 48 -6.59 0.31 8.57
C PHE A 48 -5.09 0.04 8.44
N VAL A 49 -4.59 0.18 7.22
CA VAL A 49 -3.18 -0.03 6.88
C VAL A 49 -2.71 1.19 6.10
N THR A 50 -1.53 1.71 6.42
CA THR A 50 -0.94 2.79 5.62
C THR A 50 0.47 2.40 5.22
N GLY A 51 0.81 2.63 3.95
CA GLY A 51 2.14 2.39 3.42
C GLY A 51 2.75 3.65 2.82
N TYR A 52 4.07 3.66 2.82
CA TYR A 52 4.87 4.66 2.16
C TYR A 52 6.08 3.99 1.53
N HIS A 53 6.30 4.27 0.25
CA HIS A 53 7.36 3.69 -0.54
C HIS A 53 8.16 4.78 -1.22
N LEU A 54 9.48 4.68 -1.20
CA LEU A 54 10.39 5.62 -1.83
C LEU A 54 11.43 4.86 -2.64
N LEU A 55 11.57 5.22 -3.90
CA LEU A 55 12.60 4.73 -4.79
C LEU A 55 13.48 5.90 -5.22
N TYR A 56 14.77 5.79 -4.96
CA TYR A 56 15.77 6.71 -5.47
C TYR A 56 16.60 6.04 -6.56
N THR A 57 16.68 6.70 -7.71
CA THR A 57 17.59 6.31 -8.79
C THR A 57 18.39 7.51 -9.27
N PRO A 58 19.70 7.38 -9.53
CA PRO A 58 20.52 8.49 -10.02
C PRO A 58 20.04 9.08 -11.35
N GLU A 59 19.48 8.26 -12.23
CA GLU A 59 19.09 8.68 -13.58
C GLU A 59 17.69 9.30 -13.68
N LYS A 60 16.75 8.88 -12.81
CA LYS A 60 15.33 9.27 -12.88
C LYS A 60 14.84 9.97 -11.60
N GLY A 61 15.74 10.28 -10.68
CA GLY A 61 15.42 10.96 -9.42
C GLY A 61 14.57 10.10 -8.46
N GLU A 62 13.82 10.79 -7.60
CA GLU A 62 12.99 10.23 -6.54
C GLU A 62 11.57 9.92 -7.04
N TYR A 63 11.08 8.74 -6.67
CA TYR A 63 9.72 8.29 -6.87
C TYR A 63 9.12 7.89 -5.53
N MET A 64 7.93 8.39 -5.22
CA MET A 64 7.25 8.17 -3.95
C MET A 64 5.88 7.55 -4.20
N GLU A 65 5.50 6.53 -3.42
CA GLU A 65 4.12 6.06 -3.33
C GLU A 65 3.62 6.16 -1.91
N PHE A 66 2.37 6.54 -1.78
CA PHE A 66 1.65 6.51 -0.52
C PHE A 66 0.42 5.61 -0.70
N SER A 67 0.20 4.69 0.23
CA SER A 67 -0.93 3.77 0.19
C SER A 67 -1.79 3.87 1.44
N LEU A 68 -3.11 3.85 1.23
CA LEU A 68 -4.13 3.84 2.27
C LEU A 68 -5.03 2.63 2.04
N GLY A 69 -4.91 1.65 2.94
CA GLY A 69 -5.54 0.34 2.85
C GLY A 69 -6.61 0.11 3.91
N LEU A 70 -7.61 -0.64 3.50
CA LEU A 70 -8.54 -1.32 4.39
C LEU A 70 -8.40 -2.83 4.19
N ASP A 71 -7.98 -3.51 5.24
CA ASP A 71 -7.78 -4.95 5.30
C ASP A 71 -8.86 -5.62 6.16
N ARG A 72 -8.99 -6.94 6.04
CA ARG A 72 -10.00 -7.78 6.70
C ARG A 72 -11.44 -7.33 6.43
N ILE A 73 -11.70 -6.86 5.21
CA ILE A 73 -13.04 -6.51 4.75
C ILE A 73 -13.84 -7.81 4.58
N GLY A 74 -15.01 -7.89 5.21
CA GLY A 74 -15.92 -9.04 5.10
C GLY A 74 -16.70 -9.31 6.37
N TRP A 75 -17.38 -10.47 6.42
CA TRP A 75 -18.14 -10.91 7.58
C TRP A 75 -17.56 -12.24 8.12
N ASP A 76 -17.20 -12.22 9.39
CA ASP A 76 -16.81 -13.37 10.20
C ASP A 76 -15.64 -14.18 9.60
N LEU A 77 -15.90 -15.26 8.88
CA LEU A 77 -14.92 -16.12 8.22
C LEU A 77 -14.42 -15.58 6.86
N PHE A 78 -15.16 -14.66 6.23
CA PHE A 78 -14.85 -14.14 4.90
C PHE A 78 -14.05 -12.83 4.94
N ARG A 79 -13.11 -12.69 5.88
CA ARG A 79 -12.28 -11.47 6.05
C ARG A 79 -10.93 -11.56 5.32
N PHE A 80 -11.00 -11.84 4.02
CA PHE A 80 -9.81 -12.00 3.16
C PHE A 80 -9.69 -10.88 2.12
N LEU A 81 -10.67 -9.97 2.03
CA LEU A 81 -10.61 -8.87 1.08
C LEU A 81 -9.81 -7.71 1.67
N ARG A 82 -8.95 -7.14 0.82
CA ARG A 82 -8.20 -5.93 1.06
C ARG A 82 -8.40 -4.97 -0.09
N VAL A 83 -8.56 -3.69 0.21
CA VAL A 83 -8.60 -2.63 -0.80
C VAL A 83 -7.64 -1.53 -0.39
N ASP A 84 -6.71 -1.18 -1.27
CA ASP A 84 -5.75 -0.10 -1.09
C ASP A 84 -5.98 1.00 -2.13
N PHE A 85 -6.00 2.24 -1.66
CA PHE A 85 -5.87 3.41 -2.52
C PHE A 85 -4.40 3.84 -2.51
N VAL A 86 -3.79 3.91 -3.69
CA VAL A 86 -2.37 4.25 -3.85
C VAL A 86 -2.26 5.54 -4.64
N MET A 87 -1.38 6.42 -4.17
CA MET A 87 -1.02 7.67 -4.81
C MET A 87 0.49 7.67 -5.09
N GLY A 88 0.87 7.75 -6.35
CA GLY A 88 2.24 7.87 -6.81
C GLY A 88 2.59 9.33 -7.14
N TYR A 89 3.77 9.76 -6.73
CA TYR A 89 4.34 11.06 -7.01
C TYR A 89 5.73 10.91 -7.60
N GLU A 90 5.97 11.63 -8.69
CA GLU A 90 7.24 11.70 -9.39
C GLU A 90 7.50 13.15 -9.80
N VAL A 91 8.73 13.60 -9.64
CA VAL A 91 9.10 14.97 -9.99
C VAL A 91 8.97 15.18 -11.50
N GLY A 92 8.09 16.09 -11.92
CA GLY A 92 7.87 16.43 -13.33
C GLY A 92 6.70 15.69 -13.99
N GLU A 93 6.08 14.75 -13.30
CA GLU A 93 4.91 14.01 -13.78
C GLU A 93 3.65 14.37 -12.96
N PRO A 94 2.45 14.24 -13.53
CA PRO A 94 1.22 14.39 -12.77
C PRO A 94 1.07 13.28 -11.71
N LEU A 95 0.35 13.59 -10.64
CA LEU A 95 0.03 12.61 -9.59
C LEU A 95 -0.70 11.39 -10.20
N ARG A 96 -0.22 10.21 -9.87
CA ARG A 96 -0.80 8.93 -10.28
C ARG A 96 -1.68 8.42 -9.16
N TYR A 97 -2.86 7.94 -9.49
CA TYR A 97 -3.77 7.31 -8.53
C TYR A 97 -4.15 5.93 -9.03
N GLY A 98 -4.24 4.97 -8.13
CA GLY A 98 -4.74 3.64 -8.44
C GLY A 98 -5.41 2.99 -7.25
N GLY A 99 -6.36 2.11 -7.55
CA GLY A 99 -6.95 1.22 -6.57
C GLY A 99 -6.36 -0.17 -6.75
N VAL A 100 -6.01 -0.81 -5.64
CA VAL A 100 -5.55 -2.21 -5.64
C VAL A 100 -6.49 -3.03 -4.79
N ILE A 101 -6.84 -4.22 -5.28
CA ILE A 101 -7.67 -5.18 -4.56
C ILE A 101 -6.79 -6.39 -4.27
N GLY A 102 -6.58 -6.65 -2.99
CA GLY A 102 -5.80 -7.78 -2.49
C GLY A 102 -6.71 -8.87 -1.94
N LEU A 103 -6.26 -10.12 -2.08
CA LEU A 103 -6.84 -11.27 -1.39
C LEU A 103 -5.81 -11.78 -0.37
N THR A 104 -6.11 -11.59 0.91
CA THR A 104 -5.27 -12.01 2.04
C THR A 104 -5.84 -13.28 2.65
N PHE A 105 -5.20 -14.42 2.41
CA PHE A 105 -5.56 -15.69 3.06
C PHE A 105 -4.68 -15.89 4.30
N ASN A 106 -5.28 -15.77 5.48
CA ASN A 106 -4.66 -16.25 6.71
C ASN A 106 -5.06 -17.72 6.89
N LEU A 107 -4.18 -18.65 6.51
CA LEU A 107 -4.33 -20.09 6.80
C LEU A 107 -3.70 -20.43 8.15
#